data_AF-A0A3R9TWY9-F1
#
_entry.id   AF-A0A3R9TWY9-F1
#
_cell.length_a   1.000
_cell.length_b   1.000
_cell.length_c   1.000
_cell.angle_alpha   90.00
_cell.angle_beta   90.00
_cell.angle_gamma   90.00
#
_symmetry.space_group_name_H-M   'P 1'
#
loop_
_entity.id
_entity.type
_entity.pdbx_description
1 polymer ?
#
loop_
_entity_poly.entity_id
_entity_poly.type
_entity_poly.pdbx_seq_one_letter_code
_entity_poly.pdbx_strand_id
1 'polypeptide(L)'
;FELVMQWLEEVHDIRIDMDNKKSCSERDQMEKLVQRILQPSFAYDVVLEYKNKLEEKIKRGDTSIRSARLAIKPAVALMLSIGEESDQLPNLEHVKAYLADYSGQAAALTGFINFLNENYGISIDYLKLKKSSFLKTKQKKKLEMELVALTQTDLSDNELILSWVRNGLRYFHQLPYIDALKIKTEMITEIEDGYDVRFNGHSYWLPKPIELQKNS
;
A
#
# COMPACT_ATOMS: atom_id res chain seq x y z
N PHE A 1 -17.24 -6.88 -25.11
CA PHE A 1 -15.88 -6.78 -25.67
C PHE A 1 -15.37 -8.09 -26.26
N GLU A 2 -15.86 -9.26 -25.86
CA GLU A 2 -15.46 -10.56 -26.45
C GLU A 2 -15.87 -10.74 -27.93
N LEU A 3 -17.07 -10.32 -28.31
CA LEU A 3 -17.59 -10.49 -29.69
C LEU A 3 -16.82 -9.74 -30.78
N VAL A 4 -16.26 -8.57 -30.46
CA VAL A 4 -15.45 -7.78 -31.43
C VAL A 4 -14.08 -8.43 -31.65
N MET A 5 -13.54 -9.12 -30.63
CA MET A 5 -12.23 -9.75 -30.70
C MET A 5 -12.27 -11.04 -31.50
N GLN A 6 -13.34 -11.85 -31.36
CA GLN A 6 -13.54 -13.06 -32.16
C GLN A 6 -13.67 -12.75 -33.65
N TRP A 7 -14.34 -11.66 -34.03
CA TRP A 7 -14.50 -11.27 -35.43
C TRP A 7 -13.18 -10.81 -36.09
N LEU A 8 -12.28 -10.19 -35.33
CA LEU A 8 -10.96 -9.76 -35.83
C LEU A 8 -9.99 -10.94 -36.04
N GLU A 9 -10.09 -11.99 -35.23
CA GLU A 9 -9.28 -13.20 -35.34
C GLU A 9 -9.68 -14.04 -36.58
N GLU A 10 -10.98 -14.15 -36.84
CA GLU A 10 -11.53 -14.96 -37.93
C GLU A 10 -11.29 -14.37 -39.33
N VAL A 11 -11.25 -13.03 -39.44
CA VAL A 11 -11.19 -12.34 -40.75
C VAL A 11 -9.76 -11.95 -41.15
N HIS A 12 -8.84 -11.77 -40.20
CA HIS A 12 -7.52 -11.19 -40.46
C HIS A 12 -6.30 -11.99 -39.98
N ASP A 13 -6.47 -13.15 -39.32
CA ASP A 13 -5.35 -13.96 -38.77
C ASP A 13 -4.38 -13.14 -37.87
N ILE A 14 -4.88 -12.04 -37.30
CA ILE A 14 -4.16 -11.23 -36.33
C ILE A 14 -4.40 -11.86 -34.96
N ARG A 15 -3.54 -12.81 -34.56
CA ARG A 15 -3.45 -13.25 -33.16
C ARG A 15 -3.03 -12.05 -32.32
N ILE A 16 -4.00 -11.44 -31.64
CA ILE A 16 -3.71 -10.46 -30.60
C ILE A 16 -3.06 -11.22 -29.45
N ASP A 17 -1.73 -11.16 -29.40
CA ASP A 17 -0.95 -11.69 -28.29
C ASP A 17 -1.33 -10.94 -27.01
N MET A 18 -2.19 -11.59 -26.22
CA MET A 18 -2.72 -11.05 -24.98
C MET A 18 -1.60 -10.72 -23.97
N ASP A 19 -0.47 -11.42 -24.03
CA ASP A 19 0.68 -11.17 -23.17
C ASP A 19 1.41 -9.88 -23.58
N ASN A 20 1.49 -9.60 -24.88
CA ASN A 20 1.99 -8.33 -25.40
C ASN A 20 1.06 -7.16 -25.03
N LYS A 21 -0.26 -7.34 -25.13
CA LYS A 21 -1.25 -6.30 -24.74
C LYS A 21 -1.17 -5.95 -23.25
N LYS A 22 -1.03 -6.96 -22.39
CA LYS A 22 -0.91 -6.78 -20.94
C LYS A 22 0.42 -6.13 -20.55
N SER A 23 1.51 -6.53 -21.19
CA SER A 23 2.84 -5.94 -20.99
C SER A 23 2.88 -4.47 -21.42
N CYS A 24 2.19 -4.13 -22.51
CA CYS A 24 2.01 -2.74 -22.96
C CYS A 24 1.26 -1.92 -21.91
N SER A 25 0.12 -2.43 -21.40
CA SER A 25 -0.65 -1.75 -20.37
C SER A 25 0.12 -1.51 -19.06
N GLU A 26 0.94 -2.47 -18.61
CA GLU A 26 1.74 -2.31 -17.40
C GLU A 26 2.86 -1.27 -17.59
N ARG A 27 3.48 -1.19 -18.78
CA ARG A 27 4.45 -0.13 -19.12
C ARG A 27 3.80 1.24 -19.15
N ASP A 28 2.63 1.37 -19.78
CA ASP A 28 1.87 2.63 -19.78
C ASP A 28 1.51 3.10 -18.38
N GLN A 29 1.13 2.18 -17.50
CA GLN A 29 0.84 2.51 -16.09
C GLN A 29 2.09 2.96 -15.35
N MET A 30 3.24 2.35 -15.62
CA MET A 30 4.53 2.73 -15.03
C MET A 30 4.94 4.14 -15.49
N GLU A 31 4.76 4.45 -16.77
CA GLU A 31 4.98 5.77 -17.34
C GLU A 31 4.06 6.82 -16.70
N LYS A 32 2.76 6.53 -16.61
CA LYS A 32 1.78 7.40 -15.93
C LYS A 32 2.08 7.65 -14.46
N LEU A 33 2.80 6.76 -13.78
CA LEU A 33 3.24 7.00 -12.40
C LEU A 33 4.36 8.04 -12.37
N VAL A 34 5.35 7.93 -13.25
CA VAL A 34 6.49 8.86 -13.31
C VAL A 34 6.03 10.25 -13.74
N GLN A 35 5.09 10.34 -14.68
CA GLN A 35 4.49 11.60 -15.15
C GLN A 35 3.69 12.37 -14.10
N ARG A 36 3.51 11.82 -12.89
CA ARG A 36 2.91 12.57 -11.76
C ARG A 36 3.84 13.62 -11.19
N ILE A 37 5.15 13.48 -11.41
CA ILE A 37 6.14 14.46 -10.98
C ILE A 37 6.25 15.52 -12.06
N LEU A 38 6.11 16.79 -11.68
CA LEU A 38 6.22 17.90 -12.61
C LEU A 38 7.62 17.97 -13.24
N GLN A 39 7.64 18.26 -14.54
CA GLN A 39 8.86 18.42 -15.33
C GLN A 39 9.06 19.89 -15.72
N PRO A 40 10.31 20.38 -15.77
CA PRO A 40 11.53 19.71 -15.31
C PRO A 40 11.67 19.75 -13.78
N SER A 41 12.17 18.68 -13.16
CA SER A 41 12.54 18.70 -11.74
C SER A 41 13.58 17.63 -11.43
N PHE A 42 14.41 17.88 -10.43
CA PHE A 42 15.38 16.90 -9.94
C PHE A 42 14.70 15.60 -9.47
N ALA A 43 13.53 15.71 -8.84
CA ALA A 43 12.72 14.56 -8.45
C ALA A 43 12.32 13.68 -9.64
N TYR A 44 11.97 14.30 -10.77
CA TYR A 44 11.63 13.57 -12.00
C TYR A 44 12.84 12.82 -12.54
N ASP A 45 14.00 13.46 -12.60
CA ASP A 45 15.24 12.87 -13.13
C ASP A 45 15.66 11.64 -12.31
N VAL A 46 15.66 11.75 -10.98
CA VAL A 46 15.99 10.65 -10.07
C VAL A 46 15.06 9.44 -10.26
N VAL A 47 13.75 9.70 -10.40
CA VAL A 47 12.77 8.62 -10.61
C VAL A 47 12.87 8.02 -12.00
N LEU A 48 13.18 8.82 -13.02
CA LEU A 48 13.41 8.36 -14.38
C LEU A 48 14.64 7.45 -14.47
N GLU A 49 15.75 7.82 -13.81
CA GLU A 49 16.93 6.96 -13.72
C GLU A 49 16.62 5.63 -13.01
N TYR A 50 15.85 5.66 -11.92
CA TYR A 50 15.41 4.44 -11.25
C TYR A 50 14.52 3.58 -12.14
N LYS A 51 13.60 4.20 -12.90
CA LYS A 51 12.77 3.50 -13.89
C LYS A 51 13.65 2.82 -14.94
N ASN A 52 14.64 3.51 -15.48
CA ASN A 52 15.56 2.94 -16.45
C ASN A 52 16.33 1.72 -15.87
N LYS A 53 16.79 1.81 -14.62
CA LYS A 53 17.40 0.66 -13.92
C LYS A 53 16.44 -0.52 -13.80
N LEU A 54 15.16 -0.28 -13.55
CA LEU A 54 14.15 -1.35 -13.50
C LEU A 54 13.87 -1.93 -14.89
N GLU A 55 13.84 -1.11 -15.94
CA GLU A 55 13.70 -1.59 -17.32
C GLU A 55 14.86 -2.50 -17.74
N GLU A 56 16.09 -2.19 -17.36
CA GLU A 56 17.24 -3.06 -17.59
C GLU A 56 17.11 -4.40 -16.84
N LYS A 57 16.57 -4.40 -15.61
CA LYS A 57 16.26 -5.64 -14.88
C LYS A 57 15.16 -6.46 -15.58
N ILE A 58 14.17 -5.81 -16.19
CA ILE A 58 13.14 -6.49 -16.98
C ILE A 58 13.77 -7.14 -18.22
N LYS A 59 14.62 -6.42 -18.95
CA LYS A 59 15.31 -6.94 -20.16
C LYS A 59 16.16 -8.17 -19.85
N ARG A 60 16.81 -8.21 -18.68
CA ARG A 60 17.59 -9.37 -18.21
C ARG A 60 16.76 -10.52 -17.65
N GLY A 61 15.45 -10.33 -17.44
CA GLY A 61 14.59 -11.33 -16.79
C GLY A 61 14.71 -11.38 -15.26
N ASP A 62 15.44 -10.45 -14.63
CA ASP A 62 15.63 -10.38 -13.17
C ASP A 62 14.33 -9.97 -12.43
N THR A 63 13.37 -9.38 -13.14
CA THR A 63 12.09 -8.93 -12.59
C THR A 63 11.01 -8.87 -13.66
N SER A 64 9.75 -9.00 -13.26
CA SER A 64 8.61 -8.79 -14.15
C SER A 64 8.25 -7.30 -14.29
N ILE A 65 7.59 -6.92 -15.38
CA ILE A 65 7.06 -5.54 -15.58
C ILE A 65 6.12 -5.17 -14.42
N ARG A 66 5.28 -6.10 -13.97
CA ARG A 66 4.37 -5.90 -12.83
C ARG A 66 5.13 -5.59 -11.54
N SER A 67 6.20 -6.34 -11.26
CA SER A 67 7.04 -6.11 -10.07
C SER A 67 7.78 -4.76 -10.15
N ALA A 68 8.27 -4.39 -11.33
CA ALA A 68 8.89 -3.08 -11.56
C ALA A 68 7.91 -1.93 -11.32
N ARG A 69 6.69 -2.01 -11.87
CA ARG A 69 5.65 -1.01 -11.65
C ARG A 69 5.29 -0.88 -10.16
N LEU A 70 5.18 -2.00 -9.44
CA LEU A 70 4.95 -2.00 -7.99
C LEU A 70 6.09 -1.34 -7.21
N ALA A 71 7.33 -1.43 -7.69
CA ALA A 71 8.49 -0.78 -7.08
C ALA A 71 8.58 0.73 -7.40
N ILE A 72 8.10 1.18 -8.57
CA ILE A 72 8.08 2.60 -8.94
C ILE A 72 7.07 3.41 -8.14
N LYS A 73 5.89 2.85 -7.86
CA LYS A 73 4.84 3.55 -7.12
C LYS A 73 5.32 4.20 -5.80
N PRO A 74 6.01 3.48 -4.89
CA PRO A 74 6.53 4.09 -3.68
C PRO A 74 7.69 5.07 -3.92
N ALA A 75 8.50 4.86 -4.97
CA ALA A 75 9.57 5.80 -5.32
C ALA A 75 9.02 7.17 -5.71
N VAL A 76 8.03 7.18 -6.62
CA VAL A 76 7.31 8.41 -7.02
C VAL A 76 6.67 9.07 -5.81
N ALA A 77 5.93 8.31 -5.00
CA ALA A 77 5.20 8.87 -3.86
C ALA A 77 6.14 9.45 -2.79
N LEU A 78 7.31 8.83 -2.56
CA LEU A 78 8.31 9.35 -1.64
C LEU A 78 8.90 10.67 -2.16
N MET A 79 9.29 10.75 -3.44
CA MET A 79 9.85 11.97 -4.01
C MET A 79 8.85 13.13 -4.00
N LEU A 80 7.58 12.87 -4.33
CA LEU A 80 6.52 13.87 -4.23
C LEU A 80 6.29 14.36 -2.80
N SER A 81 6.51 13.50 -1.78
CA SER A 81 6.31 13.87 -0.38
C SER A 81 7.36 14.83 0.19
N ILE A 82 8.49 15.01 -0.50
CA ILE A 82 9.60 15.87 -0.06
C ILE A 82 9.43 17.30 -0.58
N GLY A 83 8.55 17.49 -1.58
CA GLY A 83 8.28 18.78 -2.21
C GLY A 83 9.06 18.97 -3.50
N GLU A 84 8.36 19.37 -4.56
CA GLU A 84 8.89 19.49 -5.93
C GLU A 84 9.87 20.66 -6.11
N GLU A 85 9.86 21.64 -5.22
CA GLU A 85 10.74 22.81 -5.26
C GLU A 85 12.13 22.56 -4.66
N SER A 86 12.35 21.37 -4.10
CA SER A 86 13.63 21.02 -3.49
C SER A 86 14.44 20.12 -4.42
N ASP A 87 15.70 20.50 -4.68
CA ASP A 87 16.72 19.59 -5.25
C ASP A 87 17.21 18.57 -4.20
N GLN A 88 16.32 18.17 -3.28
CA GLN A 88 16.65 17.40 -2.11
C GLN A 88 16.29 15.93 -2.32
N LEU A 89 17.25 15.06 -2.00
CA LEU A 89 17.00 13.63 -1.92
C LEU A 89 16.36 13.22 -0.58
N PRO A 90 15.59 12.12 -0.53
CA PRO A 90 15.09 11.59 0.74
C PRO A 90 16.24 11.33 1.72
N ASN A 91 16.03 11.72 2.96
CA ASN A 91 16.83 11.28 4.10
C ASN A 91 16.02 10.27 4.95
N LEU A 92 16.61 9.79 6.04
CA LEU A 92 15.95 8.81 6.90
C LEU A 92 14.63 9.33 7.51
N GLU A 93 14.53 10.63 7.82
CA GLU A 93 13.32 11.23 8.38
C GLU A 93 12.20 11.33 7.34
N HIS A 94 12.51 11.69 6.09
CA HIS A 94 11.56 11.66 4.98
C HIS A 94 11.00 10.25 4.79
N VAL A 95 11.87 9.23 4.81
CA VAL A 95 11.47 7.82 4.69
C VAL A 95 10.59 7.39 5.87
N LYS A 96 10.92 7.79 7.10
CA LYS A 96 10.10 7.49 8.29
C LYS A 96 8.73 8.15 8.22
N ALA A 97 8.67 9.42 7.81
CA ALA A 97 7.43 10.16 7.66
C ALA A 97 6.53 9.48 6.62
N TYR A 98 7.06 9.19 5.43
CA TYR A 98 6.34 8.46 4.39
C TYR A 98 5.82 7.09 4.87
N LEU A 99 6.65 6.31 5.56
CA LEU A 99 6.26 4.97 6.03
C LEU A 99 5.33 4.98 7.25
N ALA A 100 5.16 6.11 7.92
CA ALA A 100 4.12 6.25 8.93
C ALA A 100 2.73 6.08 8.32
N ASP A 101 2.53 6.61 7.11
CA ASP A 101 1.26 6.54 6.39
C ASP A 101 1.18 5.32 5.47
N TYR A 102 2.31 4.92 4.88
CA TYR A 102 2.39 3.87 3.85
C TYR A 102 3.26 2.67 4.25
N SER A 103 3.18 2.24 5.52
CA SER A 103 3.99 1.12 6.07
C SER A 103 4.01 -0.15 5.21
N GLY A 104 2.90 -0.49 4.54
CA GLY A 104 2.80 -1.66 3.65
C GLY A 104 3.69 -1.59 2.40
N GLN A 105 4.20 -0.41 2.03
CA GLN A 105 5.09 -0.23 0.88
C GLN A 105 6.57 -0.40 1.23
N ALA A 106 6.90 -0.71 2.50
CA ALA A 106 8.29 -0.80 2.96
C ALA A 106 9.14 -1.82 2.18
N ALA A 107 8.56 -2.95 1.79
CA ALA A 107 9.30 -3.93 0.98
C ALA A 107 9.66 -3.36 -0.41
N ALA A 108 8.70 -2.76 -1.10
CA ALA A 108 8.87 -2.21 -2.44
C ALA A 108 9.81 -0.99 -2.47
N LEU A 109 9.88 -0.21 -1.39
CA LEU A 109 10.76 0.95 -1.27
C LEU A 109 12.25 0.57 -1.13
N THR A 110 12.57 -0.65 -0.69
CA THR A 110 13.95 -1.11 -0.45
C THR A 110 14.84 -0.93 -1.69
N GLY A 111 14.31 -1.28 -2.88
CA GLY A 111 15.06 -1.18 -4.13
C GLY A 111 15.41 0.26 -4.50
N PHE A 112 14.50 1.20 -4.21
CA PHE A 112 14.73 2.62 -4.47
C PHE A 112 15.76 3.21 -3.51
N ILE A 113 15.68 2.91 -2.22
CA ILE A 113 16.68 3.38 -1.25
C ILE A 113 18.09 2.87 -1.57
N ASN A 114 18.21 1.59 -1.96
CA ASN A 114 19.49 1.05 -2.39
C ASN A 114 20.01 1.76 -3.65
N PHE A 115 19.14 2.01 -4.63
CA PHE A 115 19.50 2.79 -5.81
C PHE A 115 20.02 4.18 -5.43
N LEU A 116 19.34 4.88 -4.51
CA LEU A 116 19.78 6.20 -4.07
C LEU A 116 21.12 6.17 -3.32
N ASN A 117 21.33 5.18 -2.46
CA ASN A 117 22.59 5.01 -1.76
C ASN A 117 23.75 4.73 -2.75
N GLU A 118 23.51 3.92 -3.78
CA GLU A 118 24.50 3.54 -4.79
C GLU A 118 24.85 4.67 -5.76
N ASN A 119 23.86 5.46 -6.20
CA ASN A 119 24.01 6.40 -7.33
C ASN A 119 24.13 7.86 -6.89
N TYR A 120 23.67 8.20 -5.69
CA TYR A 120 23.66 9.58 -5.19
C TYR A 120 24.39 9.75 -3.84
N GLY A 121 25.11 8.73 -3.38
CA GLY A 121 25.94 8.81 -2.17
C GLY A 121 25.13 8.99 -0.86
N ILE A 122 23.85 8.63 -0.86
CA ILE A 122 23.04 8.63 0.36
C ILE A 122 23.47 7.45 1.27
N SER A 123 23.31 7.61 2.58
CA SER A 123 23.58 6.55 3.57
C SER A 123 22.36 6.26 4.45
N ILE A 124 21.22 5.91 3.84
CA ILE A 124 20.04 5.46 4.59
C ILE A 124 20.20 3.97 4.93
N ASP A 125 20.35 3.66 6.21
CA ASP A 125 20.29 2.28 6.71
C ASP A 125 18.84 1.78 6.81
N TYR A 126 18.30 1.43 5.65
CA TYR A 126 16.92 0.98 5.53
C TYR A 126 16.68 -0.39 6.18
N LEU A 127 17.69 -1.25 6.22
CA LEU A 127 17.62 -2.56 6.86
C LEU A 127 17.41 -2.42 8.37
N LYS A 128 18.15 -1.53 9.03
CA LYS A 128 17.94 -1.22 10.44
C LYS A 128 16.56 -0.64 10.71
N LEU A 129 16.07 0.25 9.85
CA LEU A 129 14.71 0.79 9.96
C LEU A 129 13.65 -0.32 9.91
N LYS A 130 13.73 -1.24 8.94
CA LYS A 130 12.79 -2.38 8.81
C LYS A 130 12.84 -3.36 9.98
N LYS A 131 14.03 -3.59 10.55
CA LYS A 131 14.23 -4.48 11.70
C LYS A 131 13.77 -3.84 13.02
N SER A 132 13.67 -2.51 13.06
CA SER A 132 13.19 -1.80 14.25
C SER A 132 11.70 -2.02 14.51
N SER A 133 11.25 -1.70 15.72
CA SER A 133 9.82 -1.70 16.07
C SER A 133 9.04 -0.53 15.46
N PHE A 134 9.71 0.43 14.79
CA PHE A 134 9.09 1.66 14.29
C PHE A 134 7.83 1.42 13.46
N LEU A 135 7.90 0.56 12.44
CA LEU A 135 6.76 0.29 11.55
C LEU A 135 5.61 -0.39 12.30
N LYS A 136 5.92 -1.32 13.21
CA LYS A 136 4.92 -2.00 14.05
C LYS A 136 4.23 -1.01 14.99
N THR A 137 4.99 -0.14 15.64
CA THR A 137 4.46 0.89 16.55
C THR A 137 3.58 1.88 15.80
N LYS A 138 3.99 2.34 14.61
CA LYS A 138 3.17 3.24 13.79
C LYS A 138 1.88 2.59 13.32
N GLN A 139 1.93 1.34 12.85
CA GLN A 139 0.74 0.59 12.46
C GLN A 139 -0.22 0.40 13.64
N LYS A 140 0.30 0.04 14.82
CA LYS A 140 -0.51 -0.12 16.03
C LYS A 140 -1.17 1.21 16.44
N LYS A 141 -0.41 2.32 16.41
CA LYS A 141 -0.95 3.66 16.72
C LYS A 141 -2.03 4.10 15.73
N LYS A 142 -1.87 3.78 14.44
CA LYS A 142 -2.89 4.08 13.43
C LYS A 142 -4.19 3.32 13.70
N LEU A 143 -4.09 2.02 14.00
CA LEU A 143 -5.23 1.19 14.40
C LEU A 143 -5.91 1.72 15.66
N GLU A 144 -5.13 2.13 16.66
CA GLU A 144 -5.64 2.74 17.89
C GLU A 144 -6.43 4.03 17.60
N MET A 145 -5.89 4.93 16.76
CA MET A 145 -6.59 6.15 16.37
C MET A 145 -7.88 5.88 15.59
N GLU A 146 -7.87 4.88 14.69
CA GLU A 146 -9.07 4.44 13.96
C GLU A 146 -10.14 3.91 14.92
N LEU A 147 -9.76 3.13 15.93
CA LEU A 147 -10.68 2.66 16.97
C LEU A 147 -11.22 3.79 17.83
N VAL A 148 -10.37 4.72 18.29
CA VAL A 148 -10.80 5.89 19.07
C VAL A 148 -11.76 6.78 18.27
N ALA A 149 -11.54 6.95 16.98
CA ALA A 149 -12.48 7.70 16.13
C ALA A 149 -13.85 7.00 16.06
N LEU A 150 -13.87 5.67 15.98
CA LEU A 150 -15.09 4.89 15.96
C LEU A 150 -15.85 4.94 17.29
N THR A 151 -15.17 5.10 18.44
CA THR A 151 -15.86 5.27 19.74
C THR A 151 -16.59 6.61 19.86
N GLN A 152 -16.30 7.58 18.98
CA GLN A 152 -16.93 8.89 18.95
C GLN A 152 -18.10 8.98 17.95
N THR A 153 -18.39 7.88 17.26
CA THR A 153 -19.44 7.77 16.26
C THR A 153 -20.54 6.84 16.78
N ASP A 154 -21.79 7.13 16.45
CA ASP A 154 -22.89 6.21 16.73
C ASP A 154 -22.75 4.97 15.82
N LEU A 155 -22.52 3.80 16.41
CA LEU A 155 -22.37 2.52 15.70
C LEU A 155 -23.73 1.90 15.36
N SER A 156 -24.67 2.69 14.86
CA SER A 156 -25.98 2.20 14.43
C SER A 156 -25.97 1.58 13.02
N ASP A 157 -24.89 1.77 12.27
CA ASP A 157 -24.69 1.20 10.93
C ASP A 157 -23.80 -0.05 10.97
N ASN A 158 -24.24 -1.08 10.25
CA ASN A 158 -23.51 -2.33 10.02
C ASN A 158 -22.11 -2.09 9.42
N GLU A 159 -21.92 -1.07 8.58
CA GLU A 159 -20.58 -0.75 8.04
C GLU A 159 -19.62 -0.27 9.13
N LEU A 160 -20.12 0.52 10.08
CA LEU A 160 -19.35 1.03 11.20
C LEU A 160 -19.02 -0.09 12.21
N ILE A 161 -19.99 -0.97 12.51
CA ILE A 161 -19.76 -2.18 13.31
C ILE A 161 -18.71 -3.07 12.65
N LEU A 162 -18.81 -3.29 11.34
CA LEU A 162 -17.84 -4.09 10.60
C LEU A 162 -16.44 -3.44 10.64
N SER A 163 -16.34 -2.12 10.55
CA SER A 163 -15.09 -1.39 10.71
C SER A 163 -14.50 -1.54 12.12
N TRP A 164 -15.33 -1.39 13.16
CA TRP A 164 -14.95 -1.61 14.56
C TRP A 164 -14.39 -3.02 14.75
N VAL A 165 -15.12 -4.03 14.29
CA VAL A 165 -14.70 -5.43 14.40
C VAL A 165 -13.39 -5.68 13.66
N ARG A 166 -13.27 -5.26 12.40
CA ARG A 166 -12.05 -5.49 11.61
C ARG A 166 -10.83 -4.84 12.22
N ASN A 167 -10.95 -3.59 12.70
CA ASN A 167 -9.84 -2.89 13.35
C ASN A 167 -9.55 -3.44 14.75
N GLY A 168 -10.59 -3.85 15.49
CA GLY A 168 -10.48 -4.47 16.80
C GLY A 168 -9.73 -5.79 16.74
N LEU A 169 -10.09 -6.68 15.80
CA LEU A 169 -9.38 -7.96 15.60
C LEU A 169 -7.91 -7.74 15.26
N ARG A 170 -7.59 -6.73 14.44
CA ARG A 170 -6.21 -6.39 14.10
C ARG A 170 -5.44 -5.84 15.29
N TYR A 171 -6.09 -5.04 16.14
CA TYR A 171 -5.45 -4.38 17.27
C TYR A 171 -5.29 -5.28 18.49
N PHE A 172 -6.38 -5.91 18.95
CA PHE A 172 -6.43 -6.72 20.17
C PHE A 172 -5.93 -8.15 19.94
N HIS A 173 -6.30 -8.75 18.81
CA HIS A 173 -6.02 -10.16 18.52
C HIS A 173 -4.90 -10.36 17.50
N GLN A 174 -4.28 -9.27 17.02
CA GLN A 174 -3.19 -9.29 16.03
C GLN A 174 -3.57 -10.04 14.74
N LEU A 175 -4.86 -10.08 14.40
CA LEU A 175 -5.34 -10.76 13.20
C LEU A 175 -4.72 -10.07 11.95
N PRO A 176 -4.17 -10.83 10.99
CA PRO A 176 -3.61 -10.26 9.78
C PRO A 176 -4.64 -9.44 9.00
N TYR A 177 -4.20 -8.35 8.36
CA TYR A 177 -5.09 -7.46 7.60
C TYR A 177 -5.91 -8.20 6.53
N ILE A 178 -5.28 -9.12 5.80
CA ILE A 178 -5.95 -9.92 4.76
C ILE A 178 -7.05 -10.80 5.33
N ASP A 179 -6.89 -11.29 6.57
CA ASP A 179 -7.90 -12.11 7.23
C ASP A 179 -9.02 -11.23 7.81
N ALA A 180 -8.68 -10.07 8.37
CA ALA A 180 -9.67 -9.09 8.80
C ALA A 180 -10.59 -8.65 7.64
N LEU A 181 -10.07 -8.49 6.41
CA LEU A 181 -10.89 -8.16 5.23
C LEU A 181 -11.94 -9.23 4.88
N LYS A 182 -11.71 -10.49 5.27
CA LYS A 182 -12.65 -11.60 5.01
C LYS A 182 -13.79 -11.66 6.02
N ILE A 183 -13.70 -10.91 7.12
CA ILE A 183 -14.78 -10.80 8.10
C ILE A 183 -15.97 -10.13 7.43
N LYS A 184 -17.15 -10.69 7.67
CA LYS A 184 -18.43 -10.18 7.17
C LYS A 184 -19.43 -10.06 8.32
N THR A 185 -20.48 -9.29 8.12
CA THR A 185 -21.48 -9.00 9.15
C THR A 185 -22.13 -10.27 9.71
N GLU A 186 -22.38 -11.28 8.87
CA GLU A 186 -22.93 -12.58 9.30
C GLU A 186 -22.03 -13.38 10.26
N MET A 187 -20.76 -13.01 10.37
CA MET A 187 -19.79 -13.65 11.28
C MET A 187 -19.78 -13.00 12.66
N ILE A 188 -20.50 -11.90 12.85
CA ILE A 188 -20.51 -11.06 14.04
C ILE A 188 -21.82 -11.33 14.78
N THR A 189 -21.71 -11.71 16.05
CA THR A 189 -22.86 -11.85 16.95
C THR A 189 -22.71 -10.83 18.06
N GLU A 190 -23.67 -9.92 18.16
CA GLU A 190 -23.73 -8.99 19.28
C GLU A 190 -24.15 -9.74 20.55
N ILE A 191 -23.40 -9.50 21.62
CA ILE A 191 -23.68 -10.00 22.96
C ILE A 191 -23.77 -8.81 23.94
N GLU A 192 -24.08 -9.10 25.20
CA GLU A 192 -24.36 -8.08 26.21
C GLU A 192 -23.24 -7.03 26.33
N ASP A 193 -21.99 -7.47 26.42
CA ASP A 193 -20.81 -6.64 26.68
C ASP A 193 -19.93 -6.37 25.43
N GLY A 194 -20.34 -6.87 24.26
CA GLY A 194 -19.42 -6.94 23.14
C GLY A 194 -19.95 -7.58 21.87
N TYR A 195 -19.01 -8.03 21.05
CA TYR A 195 -19.21 -8.78 19.82
C TYR A 195 -18.40 -10.08 19.89
N ASP A 196 -19.06 -11.21 19.67
CA ASP A 196 -18.40 -12.50 19.36
C ASP A 196 -18.26 -12.62 17.84
N VAL A 197 -17.05 -12.92 17.36
CA VAL A 197 -16.74 -13.04 15.94
C VAL A 197 -16.19 -14.42 15.66
N ARG A 198 -16.89 -15.18 14.81
CA ARG A 198 -16.48 -16.54 14.43
C ARG A 198 -15.79 -16.54 13.07
N PHE A 199 -14.50 -16.87 13.07
CA PHE A 199 -13.70 -16.89 11.86
C PHE A 199 -12.66 -18.02 11.90
N ASN A 200 -12.58 -18.81 10.83
CA ASN A 200 -11.67 -19.95 10.69
C ASN A 200 -11.71 -20.95 11.87
N GLY A 201 -12.88 -21.22 12.44
CA GLY A 201 -13.04 -22.13 13.58
C GLY A 201 -12.59 -21.56 14.93
N HIS A 202 -12.19 -20.29 14.97
CA HIS A 202 -11.90 -19.55 16.19
C HIS A 202 -13.04 -18.57 16.52
N SER A 203 -13.26 -18.33 17.81
CA SER A 203 -14.14 -17.28 18.32
C SER A 203 -13.27 -16.19 18.93
N TYR A 204 -13.56 -14.95 18.56
CA TYR A 204 -12.87 -13.76 19.03
C TYR A 204 -13.88 -12.84 19.70
N TRP A 205 -13.59 -12.43 20.93
CA TRP A 205 -14.40 -11.44 21.63
C TRP A 205 -13.82 -10.03 21.46
N LEU A 206 -14.70 -9.06 21.22
CA LEU A 206 -14.36 -7.63 21.20
C LEU A 206 -15.34 -6.86 22.08
N PRO A 207 -14.88 -5.86 22.85
CA PRO A 207 -15.78 -5.00 23.60
C PRO A 207 -16.61 -4.13 22.66
N LYS A 208 -17.80 -3.71 23.11
CA LYS A 208 -18.47 -2.55 22.51
C LYS A 208 -17.65 -1.29 22.79
N PRO A 209 -17.68 -0.28 21.90
CA PRO A 209 -17.08 1.00 22.23
C PRO A 209 -17.75 1.55 23.48
N ILE A 210 -16.95 1.86 24.49
CA ILE A 210 -17.43 2.66 25.61
C ILE A 210 -17.60 4.07 25.07
N GLU A 211 -18.82 4.60 25.10
CA GLU A 211 -19.03 6.02 24.81
C GLU A 211 -18.17 6.84 25.78
N LEU A 212 -17.10 7.43 25.26
CA LEU A 212 -16.33 8.39 26.01
C LEU A 212 -17.23 9.60 26.21
N GLN A 213 -17.81 9.72 27.41
CA GLN A 213 -18.65 10.86 27.76
C GLN A 213 -17.91 12.13 27.38
N LYS A 214 -18.53 12.92 26.48
CA LYS A 214 -18.05 14.26 26.15
C LYS A 214 -18.15 15.08 27.44
N ASN A 215 -17.02 15.23 28.14
CA ASN A 215 -16.90 16.23 29.18
C ASN A 215 -17.22 17.59 28.53
N SER A 216 -18.39 18.13 28.91
CA SER A 216 -18.88 19.44 28.49
C SER A 216 -18.10 20.55 29.19
#